data_AF-A0A2V9RAV5-F1
#
_entry.id   AF-A0A2V9RAV5-F1
#
_cell.length_a   1.000
_cell.length_b   1.000
_cell.length_c   1.000
_cell.angle_alpha   90.00
_cell.angle_beta   90.00
_cell.angle_gamma   90.00
#
_symmetry.space_group_name_H-M   'P 1'
#
loop_
_entity.id
_entity.type
_entity.pdbx_description
1 polymer ?
#
loop_
_entity_poly.entity_id
_entity_poly.type
_entity_poly.pdbx_seq_one_letter_code
_entity_poly.pdbx_strand_id
1 'polypeptide(L)'
;DPLKTEMIAQLRPDLLLLSFPKRRYSGQAQENNRILDQVEISGFIGGEYVRGRLSFDANTDLVYKYEFEIERDSSKGKGIVKGEEKYLQYREANGFKFPIEIISKQGRKVSKLTVGQVDFTSVLNENLFRDPGPPPATTK
;
A
#
# COMPACT_ATOMS: atom_id res chain seq x y z
N ASP A 1 -4.12 -8.51 10.48
CA ASP A 1 -3.23 -9.29 9.61
C ASP A 1 -2.32 -8.33 8.87
N PRO A 2 -1.03 -8.21 9.28
CA PRO A 2 -0.07 -7.28 8.70
C PRO A 2 0.13 -7.47 7.19
N LEU A 3 -0.03 -8.71 6.69
CA LEU A 3 0.13 -9.06 5.27
C LEU A 3 -0.95 -8.41 4.39
N LYS A 4 -2.18 -8.27 4.89
CA LYS A 4 -3.27 -7.60 4.15
C LYS A 4 -3.00 -6.10 3.97
N THR A 5 -2.31 -5.48 4.92
CA THR A 5 -1.97 -4.05 4.90
C THR A 5 -0.87 -3.74 3.88
N GLU A 6 0.18 -4.57 3.83
CA GLU A 6 1.29 -4.40 2.87
C GLU A 6 0.83 -4.61 1.43
N MET A 7 -0.07 -5.58 1.18
CA MET A 7 -0.60 -5.83 -0.18
C MET A 7 -1.48 -4.70 -0.71
N ILE A 8 -2.34 -4.09 0.12
CA ILE A 8 -3.18 -2.95 -0.31
C ILE A 8 -2.30 -1.75 -0.64
N ALA A 9 -1.33 -1.45 0.23
CA ALA A 9 -0.40 -0.36 0.00
C ALA A 9 0.41 -0.58 -1.29
N GLN A 10 0.79 -1.80 -1.64
CA GLN A 10 1.60 -2.03 -2.83
C GLN A 10 0.79 -2.05 -4.13
N LEU A 11 -0.38 -2.69 -4.15
CA LEU A 11 -1.08 -2.99 -5.42
C LEU A 11 -2.34 -2.18 -5.67
N ARG A 12 -2.92 -1.57 -4.63
CA ARG A 12 -4.15 -0.77 -4.72
C ARG A 12 -3.99 0.57 -4.00
N PRO A 13 -3.07 1.44 -4.47
CA PRO A 13 -2.85 2.73 -3.85
C PRO A 13 -4.09 3.63 -3.85
N ASP A 14 -5.02 3.40 -4.78
CA ASP A 14 -6.33 4.06 -4.84
C ASP A 14 -7.20 3.80 -3.59
N LEU A 15 -7.01 2.67 -2.92
CA LEU A 15 -7.76 2.31 -1.71
C LEU A 15 -7.11 2.83 -0.42
N LEU A 16 -5.89 3.39 -0.49
CA LEU A 16 -5.17 3.87 0.68
C LEU A 16 -5.96 4.96 1.40
N LEU A 17 -6.52 5.93 0.68
CA LEU A 17 -7.27 7.04 1.29
C LEU A 17 -8.52 6.56 2.05
N LEU A 18 -9.11 5.43 1.64
CA LEU A 18 -10.26 4.80 2.33
C LEU A 18 -9.85 4.04 3.58
N SER A 19 -8.57 3.66 3.67
CA SER A 19 -8.02 2.90 4.81
C SER A 19 -7.74 3.80 6.02
N PHE A 20 -7.74 5.12 5.85
CA PHE A 20 -7.44 6.09 6.90
C PHE A 20 -8.68 6.89 7.33
N PRO A 21 -9.12 6.76 8.60
CA PRO A 21 -10.28 7.51 9.11
C PRO A 21 -9.99 9.00 9.27
N LYS A 22 -8.72 9.39 9.53
CA LYS A 22 -8.31 10.79 9.64
C LYS A 22 -7.47 11.16 8.43
N ARG A 23 -7.92 12.17 7.70
CA ARG A 23 -7.25 12.72 6.52
C ARG A 23 -7.42 14.23 6.44
N ARG A 24 -6.37 14.93 6.02
CA ARG A 24 -6.37 16.39 5.90
C ARG A 24 -5.49 16.81 4.74
N TYR A 25 -6.01 17.63 3.84
CA TYR A 25 -5.20 18.27 2.81
C TYR A 25 -4.16 19.19 3.45
N SER A 26 -2.89 19.02 3.10
CA SER A 26 -1.76 19.74 3.69
C SER A 26 -1.10 20.75 2.74
N GLY A 27 -1.44 20.73 1.45
CA GLY A 27 -0.94 21.68 0.44
C GLY A 27 -0.32 20.99 -0.77
N GLN A 28 0.47 21.75 -1.53
CA GLN A 28 1.18 21.26 -2.72
C GLN A 28 2.68 21.22 -2.49
N ALA A 29 3.34 20.25 -3.13
CA ALA A 29 4.78 20.16 -3.22
C ALA A 29 5.23 19.90 -4.66
N GLN A 30 6.49 20.20 -4.95
CA GLN A 30 7.10 19.87 -6.24
C GLN A 30 8.15 18.77 -6.05
N GLU A 31 8.04 17.68 -6.82
CA GLU A 31 9.01 16.58 -6.82
C GLU A 31 9.15 16.01 -8.23
N ASN A 32 10.37 15.80 -8.73
CA ASN A 32 10.64 15.20 -10.04
C ASN A 32 9.82 15.84 -11.19
N ASN A 33 9.75 17.17 -11.22
CA ASN A 33 8.95 17.98 -12.16
C ASN A 33 7.43 17.74 -12.11
N ARG A 34 6.92 17.17 -11.01
CA ARG A 34 5.49 17.00 -10.76
C ARG A 34 5.03 17.96 -9.68
N ILE A 35 3.80 18.45 -9.85
CA ILE A 35 3.06 19.12 -8.78
C ILE A 35 2.26 18.03 -8.06
N LEU A 36 2.43 17.96 -6.74
CA LEU A 36 1.86 16.92 -5.92
C LEU A 36 0.94 17.52 -4.86
N ASP A 37 -0.35 17.17 -4.93
CA ASP A 37 -1.31 17.45 -3.87
C ASP A 37 -1.05 16.52 -2.69
N GLN A 38 -0.89 17.08 -1.51
CA GLN A 38 -0.51 16.34 -0.31
C GLN A 38 -1.66 16.21 0.66
N VAL A 39 -1.87 14.99 1.14
CA VAL A 39 -2.88 14.65 2.14
C VAL A 39 -2.20 13.93 3.29
N GLU A 40 -2.20 14.55 4.46
CA GLU A 40 -1.82 13.91 5.71
C GLU A 40 -2.89 12.89 6.11
N ILE A 41 -2.44 11.73 6.58
CA ILE A 41 -3.29 10.59 6.92
C ILE A 41 -2.88 9.99 8.26
N SER A 42 -3.85 9.49 9.03
CA SER A 42 -3.57 8.68 10.21
C SER A 42 -4.72 7.73 10.57
N GLY A 43 -4.38 6.61 11.19
CA GLY A 43 -5.32 5.56 11.54
C GLY A 43 -4.67 4.29 12.02
N PHE A 44 -5.50 3.35 12.45
CA PHE A 44 -5.06 1.99 12.76
C PHE A 44 -5.24 1.11 11.53
N ILE A 45 -4.18 0.44 11.08
CA ILE A 45 -4.25 -0.56 10.01
C ILE A 45 -3.60 -1.84 10.51
N GLY A 46 -4.33 -2.96 10.46
CA GLY A 46 -3.83 -4.25 10.90
C GLY A 46 -3.46 -4.33 12.39
N GLY A 47 -3.95 -3.41 13.22
CA GLY A 47 -3.62 -3.30 14.65
C GLY A 47 -2.49 -2.31 14.96
N GLU A 48 -1.83 -1.77 13.94
CA GLU A 48 -0.72 -0.82 14.10
C GLU A 48 -1.21 0.61 13.85
N TYR A 49 -0.76 1.55 14.68
CA TYR A 49 -1.02 2.96 14.41
C TYR A 49 -0.07 3.47 13.34
N VAL A 50 -0.65 3.98 12.27
CA VAL A 50 0.05 4.50 11.10
C VAL A 50 -0.29 5.98 10.97
N ARG A 51 0.72 6.80 10.75
CA ARG A 51 0.58 8.19 10.30
C ARG A 51 1.45 8.41 9.08
N GLY A 52 1.06 9.31 8.19
CA GLY A 52 1.78 9.47 6.96
C GLY A 52 1.24 10.57 6.07
N ARG A 53 1.66 10.51 4.81
CA ARG A 53 1.27 11.44 3.77
C ARG A 53 1.09 10.68 2.46
N LEU A 54 -0.04 10.90 1.81
CA LEU A 54 -0.27 10.55 0.41
C LEU A 54 0.02 11.77 -0.45
N SER A 55 0.74 11.57 -1.54
CA SER A 55 1.01 12.58 -2.56
C SER A 55 0.36 12.14 -3.86
N PHE A 56 -0.55 12.96 -4.38
CA PHE A 56 -1.29 12.74 -5.62
C PHE A 56 -0.71 13.62 -6.71
N ASP A 57 -0.53 13.07 -7.92
CA ASP A 57 -0.10 13.87 -9.06
C ASP A 57 -1.25 14.77 -9.51
N ALA A 58 -1.08 16.10 -9.37
CA ALA A 58 -2.13 17.09 -9.59
C ALA A 58 -2.69 17.10 -11.03
N ASN A 59 -1.99 16.47 -11.99
CA ASN A 59 -2.46 16.38 -13.38
C ASN A 59 -3.27 15.10 -13.65
N THR A 60 -3.13 14.07 -12.81
CA THR A 60 -3.73 12.75 -13.07
C THR A 60 -4.63 12.24 -11.95
N ASP A 61 -4.62 12.91 -10.80
CA ASP A 61 -5.27 12.53 -9.54
C ASP A 61 -4.84 11.15 -9.00
N LEU A 62 -3.77 10.58 -9.54
CA LEU A 62 -3.24 9.29 -9.13
C LEU A 62 -2.25 9.44 -7.99
N VAL A 63 -2.25 8.48 -7.05
CA VAL A 63 -1.27 8.42 -5.98
C VAL A 63 0.12 8.20 -6.60
N TYR A 64 1.01 9.17 -6.39
CA TYR A 64 2.41 9.08 -6.81
C TYR A 64 3.28 8.49 -5.69
N LYS A 65 3.00 8.87 -4.44
CA LYS A 65 3.84 8.49 -3.29
C LYS A 65 3.04 8.35 -2.01
N TYR A 66 3.41 7.36 -1.20
CA TYR A 66 2.90 7.16 0.14
C TYR A 66 4.08 7.11 1.13
N GLU A 67 4.18 8.11 2.00
CA GLU A 67 5.16 8.15 3.09
C GLU A 67 4.47 7.78 4.40
N PHE A 68 5.09 6.93 5.21
CA PHE A 68 4.46 6.46 6.44
C PHE A 68 5.43 6.25 7.60
N GLU A 69 4.88 6.38 8.79
CA GLU A 69 5.48 6.07 10.06
C GLU A 69 4.53 5.15 10.85
N ILE A 70 5.04 4.00 11.26
CA ILE A 70 4.32 3.00 12.04
C ILE A 70 4.91 2.98 13.45
N GLU A 71 4.07 3.15 14.46
CA GLU A 71 4.47 2.90 15.84
C GLU A 71 4.36 1.40 16.12
N ARG A 72 5.50 0.76 16.40
CA ARG A 72 5.59 -0.68 16.71
C ARG A 72 6.18 -0.93 18.08
N ASP A 73 5.58 -1.87 18.80
CA ASP A 73 6.20 -2.45 19.99
C ASP A 73 7.29 -3.43 19.55
N SER A 74 8.49 -3.27 20.11
CA SER A 74 9.61 -4.20 19.94
C SER A 74 10.08 -4.73 21.29
N SER A 75 10.89 -5.78 21.29
CA SER A 75 11.54 -6.28 22.50
C SER A 75 12.42 -5.25 23.22
N LYS A 76 12.73 -4.12 22.58
CA LYS A 76 13.51 -3.00 23.11
C LYS A 76 12.67 -1.76 23.44
N GLY A 77 11.34 -1.87 23.40
CA GLY A 77 10.38 -0.78 23.61
C GLY A 77 9.68 -0.33 22.33
N LYS A 78 8.89 0.74 22.43
CA LYS A 78 8.18 1.37 21.31
C LYS A 78 9.15 2.05 20.36
N GLY A 79 9.04 1.75 19.07
CA GLY A 79 9.86 2.32 18.01
C GLY A 79 9.02 2.83 16.83
N ILE A 80 9.59 3.76 16.07
CA ILE A 80 8.98 4.27 14.84
C ILE A 80 9.67 3.63 13.64
N VAL A 81 8.90 2.90 12.83
CA VAL A 81 9.36 2.40 11.53
C VAL A 81 8.89 3.37 10.46
N LYS A 82 9.84 3.89 9.66
CA LYS A 82 9.53 4.80 8.55
C LYS A 82 9.68 4.07 7.22
N GLY A 83 8.76 4.35 6.31
CA GLY A 83 8.82 3.84 4.94
C GLY A 83 8.22 4.79 3.92
N GLU A 84 8.48 4.47 2.67
CA GLU A 84 7.98 5.17 1.49
C GLU A 84 7.64 4.14 0.40
N GLU A 85 6.50 4.30 -0.25
CA GLU A 85 6.12 3.62 -1.48
C GLU A 85 6.00 4.65 -2.60
N LYS A 86 6.61 4.39 -3.76
CA LYS A 86 6.45 5.18 -4.98
C LYS A 86 5.77 4.36 -6.06
N TYR A 87 4.73 4.93 -6.65
CA TYR A 87 3.90 4.29 -7.67
C TYR A 87 4.15 4.94 -9.02
N LEU A 88 4.68 4.17 -9.96
CA LEU A 88 5.18 4.66 -11.22
C LEU A 88 4.53 3.90 -12.38
N GLN A 89 4.56 4.55 -13.55
CA GLN A 89 4.18 3.96 -14.83
C GLN A 89 2.77 3.33 -14.78
N TYR A 90 1.76 4.13 -14.46
CA TYR A 90 0.38 3.65 -14.43
C TYR A 90 -0.07 3.13 -15.81
N ARG A 91 -0.81 2.02 -15.80
CA ARG A 91 -1.57 1.48 -16.93
C ARG A 91 -3.05 1.41 -16.58
N GLU A 92 -3.86 1.14 -17.58
CA GLU A 92 -5.30 0.96 -17.42
C GLU A 92 -5.72 -0.41 -17.96
N ALA A 93 -6.57 -1.10 -17.21
CA ALA A 93 -7.24 -2.33 -17.64
C ALA A 93 -8.65 -2.36 -17.08
N ASN A 94 -9.65 -2.62 -17.93
CA ASN A 94 -11.07 -2.67 -17.55
C ASN A 94 -11.56 -1.40 -16.81
N GLY A 95 -11.05 -0.22 -17.20
CA GLY A 95 -11.38 1.06 -16.56
C GLY A 95 -10.67 1.33 -15.23
N PHE A 96 -9.82 0.42 -14.75
CA PHE A 96 -9.03 0.60 -13.54
C PHE A 96 -7.60 0.97 -13.87
N LYS A 97 -7.12 2.06 -13.27
CA LYS A 97 -5.72 2.48 -13.35
C LYS A 97 -4.92 1.82 -12.24
N PHE A 98 -3.75 1.27 -12.59
CA PHE A 98 -2.87 0.59 -11.65
C PHE A 98 -1.40 0.88 -11.96
N PRO A 99 -0.51 0.98 -10.96
CA PRO A 99 0.92 1.16 -11.20
C PRO A 99 1.56 -0.15 -11.67
N ILE A 100 2.47 -0.08 -12.64
CA ILE A 100 3.25 -1.26 -13.05
C ILE A 100 4.62 -1.34 -12.38
N GLU A 101 5.05 -0.26 -11.75
CA GLU A 101 6.30 -0.20 -11.00
C GLU A 101 6.03 0.40 -9.63
N ILE A 102 6.37 -0.34 -8.57
CA ILE A 102 6.27 0.10 -7.18
C ILE A 102 7.66 0.01 -6.56
N ILE A 103 8.17 1.13 -6.04
CA ILE A 103 9.44 1.18 -5.32
C ILE A 103 9.12 1.36 -3.84
N SER A 104 9.44 0.35 -3.05
CA SER A 104 9.31 0.38 -1.59
C SER A 104 10.66 0.66 -0.96
N LYS A 105 10.68 1.57 0.01
CA LYS A 105 11.86 1.89 0.81
C LYS A 105 11.50 1.85 2.28
N GLN A 106 12.21 1.05 3.06
CA GLN A 106 12.10 1.01 4.51
C GLN A 106 13.49 1.01 5.14
N GLY A 107 13.84 2.09 5.83
CA GLY A 107 15.20 2.32 6.32
C GLY A 107 16.23 2.30 5.19
N ARG A 108 17.16 1.33 5.23
CA ARG A 108 18.19 1.12 4.20
C ARG A 108 17.78 0.13 3.10
N LYS A 109 16.66 -0.57 3.28
CA LYS A 109 16.20 -1.56 2.31
C LYS A 109 15.37 -0.87 1.24
N VAL A 110 15.62 -1.23 -0.02
CA VAL A 110 14.83 -0.82 -1.18
C VAL A 110 14.43 -2.08 -1.92
N SER A 111 13.15 -2.21 -2.23
CA SER A 111 12.62 -3.25 -3.11
C SER A 111 11.84 -2.61 -4.26
N LYS A 112 11.80 -3.34 -5.38
CA LYS A 112 11.03 -2.96 -6.55
C LYS A 112 10.08 -4.10 -6.89
N LEU A 113 8.80 -3.79 -7.01
CA LEU A 113 7.80 -4.70 -7.56
C LEU A 113 7.44 -4.25 -8.97
N THR A 114 7.37 -5.21 -9.88
CA THR A 114 6.91 -4.98 -11.26
C THR A 114 5.65 -5.80 -11.50
N VAL A 115 4.56 -5.15 -11.92
CA VAL A 115 3.30 -5.82 -12.23
C VAL A 115 3.31 -6.24 -13.70
N GLY A 116 3.41 -7.55 -13.93
CA GLY A 116 3.43 -8.11 -15.29
C GLY A 116 2.04 -8.22 -15.92
N GLN A 117 1.05 -8.62 -15.12
CA GLN A 117 -0.32 -8.84 -15.59
C GLN A 117 -1.32 -8.53 -14.47
N VAL A 118 -2.48 -8.02 -14.86
CA VAL A 118 -3.64 -7.85 -13.98
C VAL A 118 -4.88 -8.43 -14.65
N ASP A 119 -5.79 -8.94 -13.84
CA ASP A 119 -7.11 -9.35 -14.26
C ASP A 119 -8.11 -8.93 -13.18
N PHE A 120 -9.08 -8.12 -13.57
CA PHE A 120 -10.12 -7.57 -12.68
C PHE A 120 -11.49 -8.20 -12.95
N THR A 121 -11.58 -9.10 -13.93
CA THR A 121 -12.83 -9.64 -14.45
C THR A 121 -12.99 -11.13 -14.18
N SER A 122 -11.88 -11.86 -14.03
CA SER A 122 -11.94 -13.27 -13.66
C SER A 122 -12.49 -13.46 -12.25
N VAL A 123 -13.44 -14.39 -12.11
CA VAL A 123 -13.97 -14.80 -10.82
C VAL A 123 -12.87 -15.53 -10.05
N LEU A 124 -12.51 -15.02 -8.87
CA LEU A 124 -11.56 -15.68 -7.98
C LEU A 124 -12.20 -16.94 -7.39
N ASN A 125 -11.44 -18.03 -7.37
CA ASN A 125 -11.88 -19.26 -6.71
C ASN A 125 -11.91 -19.04 -5.19
N GLU A 126 -13.10 -19.08 -4.59
CA GLU A 126 -13.31 -18.88 -3.14
C GLU A 126 -12.48 -19.84 -2.28
N ASN A 127 -12.16 -21.03 -2.80
CA ASN A 127 -11.37 -22.01 -2.09
C ASN A 127 -9.93 -21.52 -1.83
N LEU A 128 -9.43 -20.53 -2.58
CA LEU A 128 -8.12 -19.91 -2.33
C LEU A 128 -8.06 -19.14 -1.00
N PHE A 129 -9.21 -18.79 -0.42
CA PHE A 129 -9.31 -18.03 0.81
C PHE A 129 -9.69 -18.87 2.03
N ARG A 130 -9.85 -20.19 1.84
CA ARG A 130 -10.11 -21.12 2.94
C ARG A 130 -8.78 -21.53 3.55
N ASP A 131 -8.76 -21.67 4.88
CA ASP A 131 -7.60 -22.23 5.55
C ASP A 131 -7.33 -23.64 4.99
N PRO A 132 -6.08 -24.00 4.69
CA PRO A 132 -5.75 -25.36 4.29
C PRO A 132 -6.23 -26.29 5.40
N GLY A 133 -7.13 -27.22 5.06
CA GLY A 133 -7.62 -28.20 6.02
C GLY A 133 -6.46 -28.99 6.62
N PRO A 134 -6.60 -29.51 7.85
CA PRO A 134 -5.57 -30.36 8.43
C PRO A 134 -5.26 -31.50 7.46
N PRO A 135 -3.97 -31.88 7.29
CA PRO A 135 -3.61 -32.99 6.44
C PRO A 135 -4.38 -34.24 6.88
N PRO A 136 -4.80 -35.10 5.93
CA PRO A 136 -5.54 -36.31 6.26
C PRO A 136 -4.73 -37.14 7.26
N ALA A 137 -5.40 -37.62 8.32
CA ALA A 137 -4.77 -38.47 9.32
C ALA A 137 -4.20 -39.72 8.65
N THR A 138 -2.90 -39.94 8.80
CA THR A 138 -2.25 -41.19 8.41
C THR A 138 -2.74 -42.30 9.35
N THR A 139 -3.68 -43.13 8.88
CA THR A 139 -3.93 -44.44 9.47
C THR A 139 -2.67 -45.29 9.28
N LYS A 140 -2.02 -45.64 10.38
CA LYS A 140 -1.04 -46.73 10.43
C LYS A 140 -1.73 -48.08 10.38
#